data_AF-A0A1E5P0K2-F1
#
_entry.id   AF-A0A1E5P0K2-F1
#
_cell.length_a   1.000
_cell.length_b   1.000
_cell.length_c   1.000
_cell.angle_alpha   90.00
_cell.angle_beta   90.00
_cell.angle_gamma   90.00
#
_symmetry.space_group_name_H-M   'P 1'
#
loop_
_entity.id
_entity.type
_entity.pdbx_description
1 polymer ?
#
loop_
_entity_poly.entity_id
_entity_poly.type
_entity_poly.pdbx_seq_one_letter_code
_entity_poly.pdbx_strand_id
1 'polypeptide(L)'
;MMTAEAREQRLGRWQALLSGVGVEGAGASRVAKSGSVNLLSGVWLHAAARAEQGLELTQLERSILAPLQQVLGEDEVGAIGRIYREQRSEGRSVAIVPQAVATRSLSEGFDRESYLAAVAEVLPRIARMPNVAVVDRARLADGGSVDTPEFTAALAEYGYGVTTFTGEGDDEADGLQAREPFRARLEWDSFYCHEAVGDQGGGRDEIYWTAASNAGGYTFKTRTTHTGSVEERDEYPIYGDYVTGSHVFFDTRLDGCGTTVITLWEKDQSNDEWYDALGTALTKVVELLQISANFSSIIPKLDLYGYVHMGLSLLATLWEPLRNKDDLVQSRGFAFGRADMATLYNRPNRTMPWTFDRKDYGMGRFSLNVRYTGDEPGAAPSGDGSLISTGWRGLFGTMVSHDMDAACNVPNDAHKDVYLFKGEQYLRYDVRTEGVTSGPKDIAEGFPGLESTAFTRRVDATCAVPGKPTDFYLFAGAMYVNYNNHEDEIKWGPRKIAEAFPPLAGTIFERDIQAACPVPGHGTDLYLFKGDQYVRYNAHYDRIIRGPLSIATGWPQLAGTTFASNLDAACAVPNSSTHVYLFKGDRYTNTKV
;
A
#
# COMPACT_ATOMS: atom_id res chain seq x y z
N MET A 1 -18.34 -38.28 12.12
CA MET A 1 -17.04 -39.00 12.28
C MET A 1 -16.62 -39.41 10.87
N MET A 2 -15.51 -38.88 10.36
CA MET A 2 -15.10 -39.13 8.97
C MET A 2 -14.87 -40.62 8.71
N THR A 3 -15.28 -41.15 7.55
CA THR A 3 -14.95 -42.53 7.18
C THR A 3 -13.45 -42.68 6.91
N ALA A 4 -12.87 -43.85 7.19
CA ALA A 4 -11.46 -44.13 6.94
C ALA A 4 -11.08 -43.92 5.47
N GLU A 5 -12.00 -44.25 4.56
CA GLU A 5 -11.85 -44.09 3.10
C GLU A 5 -11.77 -42.61 2.68
N ALA A 6 -12.59 -41.74 3.26
CA ALA A 6 -12.51 -40.30 3.00
C ALA A 6 -11.19 -39.70 3.50
N ARG A 7 -10.65 -40.21 4.62
CA ARG A 7 -9.35 -39.78 5.15
C ARG A 7 -8.20 -40.19 4.23
N GLU A 8 -8.21 -41.43 3.74
CA GLU A 8 -7.18 -41.94 2.84
C GLU A 8 -7.15 -41.16 1.51
N GLN A 9 -8.33 -40.84 0.95
CA GLN A 9 -8.43 -40.00 -0.24
C GLN A 9 -7.84 -38.59 -0.02
N ARG A 10 -8.11 -37.95 1.12
CA ARG A 10 -7.52 -36.64 1.47
C ARG A 10 -6.00 -36.70 1.57
N LEU A 11 -5.46 -37.73 2.23
CA LEU A 11 -4.01 -37.92 2.34
C LEU A 11 -3.37 -38.15 0.98
N GLY A 12 -4.03 -38.88 0.08
CA GLY A 12 -3.61 -39.01 -1.32
C GLY A 12 -3.55 -37.66 -2.04
N ARG A 13 -4.55 -36.79 -1.85
CA ARG A 13 -4.54 -35.42 -2.41
C ARG A 13 -3.40 -34.57 -1.83
N TRP A 14 -3.11 -34.68 -0.53
CA TRP A 14 -1.96 -34.02 0.08
C TRP A 14 -0.63 -34.49 -0.51
N GLN A 15 -0.45 -35.80 -0.69
CA GLN A 15 0.77 -36.35 -1.28
C GLN A 15 0.99 -35.87 -2.72
N ALA A 16 -0.08 -35.82 -3.51
CA ALA A 16 -0.04 -35.30 -4.87
C ALA A 16 0.30 -33.80 -4.90
N LEU A 17 -0.34 -32.99 -4.05
CA LEU A 17 -0.07 -31.56 -3.92
C LEU A 17 1.39 -31.27 -3.55
N LEU A 18 1.94 -32.01 -2.59
CA LEU A 18 3.30 -31.78 -2.07
C LEU A 18 4.39 -32.29 -3.02
N SER A 19 4.16 -33.41 -3.72
CA SER A 19 5.11 -33.98 -4.67
C SER A 19 5.14 -33.24 -6.02
N GLY A 20 4.05 -32.55 -6.37
CA GLY A 20 3.88 -31.94 -7.70
C GLY A 20 3.73 -32.96 -8.84
N VAL A 21 3.74 -34.26 -8.53
CA VAL A 21 3.59 -35.36 -9.49
C VAL A 21 2.18 -35.91 -9.36
N GLY A 22 1.33 -35.56 -10.32
CA GLY A 22 0.03 -36.19 -10.53
C GLY A 22 -1.12 -35.65 -9.70
N VAL A 23 -1.79 -34.61 -10.20
CA VAL A 23 -3.26 -34.56 -10.19
C VAL A 23 -3.69 -34.06 -11.57
N GLU A 24 -4.53 -34.82 -12.25
CA GLU A 24 -5.42 -34.27 -13.28
C GLU A 24 -6.37 -33.30 -12.56
N GLY A 25 -5.93 -32.05 -12.36
CA GLY A 25 -6.72 -31.06 -11.63
C GLY A 25 -6.00 -29.72 -11.62
N ALA A 26 -6.68 -28.68 -12.09
CA ALA A 26 -6.09 -27.34 -12.22
C ALA A 26 -5.64 -26.75 -10.87
N GLY A 27 -6.22 -27.18 -9.73
CA GLY A 27 -5.99 -26.60 -8.42
C GLY A 27 -4.60 -26.81 -7.81
N ALA A 28 -4.03 -28.02 -7.86
CA ALA A 28 -2.67 -28.28 -7.35
C ALA A 28 -1.59 -27.47 -8.11
N SER A 29 -1.77 -27.27 -9.41
CA SER A 29 -0.90 -26.42 -10.24
C SER A 29 -0.96 -24.95 -9.82
N ARG A 30 -2.13 -24.47 -9.36
CA ARG A 30 -2.33 -23.08 -8.92
C ARG A 30 -1.60 -22.77 -7.61
N VAL A 31 -1.74 -23.63 -6.59
CA VAL A 31 -1.03 -23.45 -5.32
C VAL A 31 0.49 -23.46 -5.53
N ALA A 32 0.98 -24.26 -6.48
CA ALA A 32 2.39 -24.27 -6.86
C ALA A 32 2.90 -22.95 -7.48
N LYS A 33 2.04 -22.18 -8.19
CA LYS A 33 2.42 -20.85 -8.72
C LYS A 33 2.81 -19.87 -7.61
N SER A 34 2.20 -20.01 -6.44
CA SER A 34 2.52 -19.23 -5.24
C SER A 34 3.58 -19.90 -4.35
N GLY A 35 4.11 -21.07 -4.74
CA GLY A 35 4.98 -21.89 -3.89
C GLY A 35 6.22 -21.17 -3.37
N SER A 36 6.81 -20.28 -4.18
CA SER A 36 7.99 -19.49 -3.80
C SER A 36 7.74 -18.44 -2.70
N VAL A 37 6.47 -18.16 -2.38
CA VAL A 37 6.04 -17.20 -1.35
C VAL A 37 5.01 -17.76 -0.37
N ASN A 38 4.67 -19.06 -0.47
CA ASN A 38 3.66 -19.74 0.35
C ASN A 38 4.20 -20.08 1.76
N LEU A 39 4.68 -19.05 2.46
CA LEU A 39 5.44 -19.16 3.69
C LEU A 39 4.63 -19.78 4.82
N LEU A 40 3.40 -19.32 5.03
CA LEU A 40 2.56 -19.78 6.14
C LEU A 40 2.24 -21.28 6.04
N SER A 41 1.90 -21.77 4.84
CA SER A 41 1.74 -23.21 4.58
C SER A 41 3.04 -23.98 4.82
N GLY A 42 4.17 -23.45 4.36
CA GLY A 42 5.48 -24.06 4.61
C GLY A 42 5.79 -24.19 6.11
N VAL A 43 5.62 -23.11 6.87
CA VAL A 43 5.86 -23.09 8.32
C VAL A 43 4.92 -24.06 9.04
N TRP A 44 3.66 -24.13 8.61
CA TRP A 44 2.71 -25.11 9.15
C TRP A 44 3.12 -26.56 8.86
N LEU A 45 3.51 -26.89 7.62
CA LEU A 45 4.00 -28.22 7.26
C LEU A 45 5.28 -28.60 8.03
N HIS A 46 6.17 -27.63 8.24
CA HIS A 46 7.38 -27.80 9.05
C HIS A 46 7.04 -28.08 10.51
N ALA A 47 6.12 -27.32 11.10
CA ALA A 47 5.63 -27.54 12.45
C ALA A 47 4.94 -28.91 12.60
N ALA A 48 4.12 -29.31 11.62
CA ALA A 48 3.46 -30.62 11.61
C ALA A 48 4.45 -31.78 11.56
N ALA A 49 5.51 -31.67 10.73
CA ALA A 49 6.57 -32.67 10.67
C ALA A 49 7.41 -32.73 11.95
N ARG A 50 7.68 -31.58 12.58
CA ARG A 50 8.35 -31.53 13.90
C ARG A 50 7.50 -32.19 14.97
N ALA A 51 6.21 -31.86 15.02
CA ALA A 51 5.27 -32.42 15.98
C ALA A 51 5.16 -33.95 15.84
N GLU A 52 5.07 -34.47 14.61
CA GLU A 52 5.02 -35.91 14.36
C GLU A 52 6.32 -36.64 14.75
N GLN A 53 7.48 -35.97 14.71
CA GLN A 53 8.74 -36.51 15.25
C GLN A 53 8.87 -36.41 16.78
N GLY A 54 7.89 -35.82 17.46
CA GLY A 54 7.98 -35.53 18.89
C GLY A 54 9.03 -34.46 19.24
N LEU A 55 9.40 -33.60 18.27
CA LEU A 55 10.29 -32.47 18.52
C LEU A 55 9.54 -31.34 19.23
N GLU A 56 10.24 -30.63 20.10
CA GLU A 56 9.66 -29.50 20.84
C GLU A 56 9.31 -28.36 19.89
N LEU A 57 8.04 -28.00 19.82
CA LEU A 57 7.58 -26.87 18.99
C LEU A 57 7.90 -25.53 19.67
N THR A 58 8.20 -24.50 18.87
CA THR A 58 8.26 -23.14 19.40
C THR A 58 6.87 -22.61 19.79
N GLN A 59 6.81 -21.45 20.45
CA GLN A 59 5.52 -20.78 20.71
C GLN A 59 4.76 -20.45 19.42
N LEU A 60 5.46 -19.96 18.40
CA LEU A 60 4.85 -19.61 17.11
C LEU A 60 4.31 -20.86 16.40
N GLU A 61 5.11 -21.92 16.34
CA GLU A 61 4.71 -23.19 15.71
C GLU A 61 3.46 -23.75 16.37
N ARG A 62 3.39 -23.76 17.71
CA ARG A 62 2.18 -24.14 18.44
C ARG A 62 0.97 -23.28 18.05
N SER A 63 1.15 -21.97 17.94
CA SER A 63 0.06 -21.05 17.61
C SER A 63 -0.49 -21.23 16.20
N ILE A 64 0.35 -21.63 15.24
CA ILE A 64 -0.05 -21.88 13.84
C ILE A 64 -0.62 -23.30 13.67
N LEU A 65 -0.10 -24.27 14.42
CA LEU A 65 -0.50 -25.67 14.31
C LEU A 65 -1.83 -25.97 14.99
N ALA A 66 -2.06 -25.43 16.20
CA ALA A 66 -3.23 -25.74 17.01
C ALA A 66 -4.58 -25.47 16.32
N PRO A 67 -4.78 -24.34 15.61
CA PRO A 67 -6.04 -24.10 14.91
C PRO A 67 -6.34 -25.13 13.82
N LEU A 68 -5.30 -25.60 13.12
CA LEU A 68 -5.45 -26.60 12.04
C LEU A 68 -5.58 -28.02 12.58
N GLN A 69 -4.98 -28.33 13.73
CA GLN A 69 -5.26 -29.57 14.47
C GLN A 69 -6.73 -29.66 14.93
N GLN A 70 -7.35 -28.53 15.29
CA GLN A 70 -8.79 -28.51 15.61
C GLN A 70 -9.67 -28.84 14.38
N VAL A 71 -9.23 -28.50 13.17
CA VAL A 71 -9.96 -28.75 11.92
C VAL A 71 -9.74 -30.19 11.42
N LEU A 72 -8.48 -30.60 11.32
CA LEU A 72 -8.06 -31.84 10.67
C LEU A 72 -7.95 -33.03 11.64
N GLY A 73 -7.80 -32.75 12.94
CA GLY A 73 -7.41 -33.74 13.94
C GLY A 73 -5.91 -33.95 13.99
N GLU A 74 -5.38 -34.25 15.19
CA GLU A 74 -3.94 -34.42 15.43
C GLU A 74 -3.33 -35.53 14.57
N ASP A 75 -4.04 -36.66 14.41
CA ASP A 75 -3.54 -37.79 13.62
C ASP A 75 -3.41 -37.46 12.13
N GLU A 76 -4.33 -36.67 11.56
CA GLU A 76 -4.27 -36.28 10.15
C GLU A 76 -3.16 -35.25 9.93
N VAL A 77 -3.02 -34.27 10.84
CA VAL A 77 -1.90 -33.32 10.81
C VAL A 77 -0.56 -34.04 10.91
N GLY A 78 -0.43 -35.04 11.78
CA GLY A 78 0.78 -35.85 11.88
C GLY A 78 1.07 -36.63 10.59
N ALA A 79 0.05 -37.22 9.97
CA ALA A 79 0.20 -37.90 8.68
C ALA A 79 0.65 -36.93 7.56
N ILE A 80 0.12 -35.72 7.50
CA ILE A 80 0.53 -34.69 6.54
C ILE A 80 1.99 -34.26 6.79
N GLY A 81 2.37 -34.08 8.08
CA GLY A 81 3.76 -33.82 8.47
C GLY A 81 4.73 -34.91 8.03
N ARG A 82 4.32 -36.19 8.14
CA ARG A 82 5.08 -37.34 7.65
C ARG A 82 5.28 -37.26 6.12
N ILE A 83 4.21 -37.02 5.36
CA ILE A 83 4.26 -36.88 3.89
C ILE A 83 5.24 -35.77 3.50
N TYR A 84 5.16 -34.60 4.13
CA TYR A 84 6.06 -33.48 3.87
C TYR A 84 7.53 -33.83 4.14
N ARG A 85 7.82 -34.46 5.28
CA ARG A 85 9.19 -34.89 5.62
C ARG A 85 9.73 -35.90 4.59
N GLU A 86 8.93 -36.90 4.24
CA GLU A 86 9.35 -37.96 3.31
C GLU A 86 9.74 -37.36 1.96
N GLN A 87 8.93 -36.45 1.42
CA GLN A 87 9.25 -35.72 0.19
C GLN A 87 10.57 -34.94 0.29
N ARG A 88 10.84 -34.26 1.41
CA ARG A 88 12.13 -33.56 1.64
C ARG A 88 13.32 -34.50 1.71
N SER A 89 13.16 -35.65 2.38
CA SER A 89 14.24 -36.61 2.60
C SER A 89 14.70 -37.32 1.33
N GLU A 90 13.82 -37.42 0.32
CA GLU A 90 14.13 -38.01 -0.98
C GLU A 90 14.87 -37.04 -1.93
N GLY A 91 15.31 -35.88 -1.44
CA GLY A 91 15.99 -34.85 -2.23
C GLY A 91 15.07 -34.16 -3.25
N ARG A 92 13.75 -34.31 -3.12
CA ARG A 92 12.75 -33.70 -3.99
C ARG A 92 12.38 -32.30 -3.47
N SER A 93 12.21 -31.36 -4.40
CA SER A 93 11.64 -30.05 -4.07
C SER A 93 10.17 -30.23 -3.69
N VAL A 94 9.75 -29.65 -2.55
CA VAL A 94 8.33 -29.61 -2.19
C VAL A 94 7.69 -28.44 -2.95
N ALA A 95 6.80 -28.74 -3.89
CA ALA A 95 6.35 -27.81 -4.94
C ALA A 95 5.75 -26.50 -4.40
N ILE A 96 5.13 -26.55 -3.22
CA ILE A 96 4.37 -25.44 -2.64
C ILE A 96 5.09 -24.73 -1.49
N VAL A 97 6.35 -25.06 -1.20
CA VAL A 97 7.07 -24.56 -0.01
C VAL A 97 8.24 -23.66 -0.42
N PRO A 98 8.37 -22.45 0.15
CA PRO A 98 9.46 -21.54 -0.19
C PRO A 98 10.81 -22.03 0.33
N GLN A 99 11.89 -21.60 -0.32
CA GLN A 99 13.26 -22.00 0.04
C GLN A 99 13.60 -21.74 1.51
N ALA A 100 13.18 -20.59 2.07
CA ALA A 100 13.39 -20.25 3.47
C ALA A 100 12.87 -21.30 4.48
N VAL A 101 11.88 -22.10 4.08
CA VAL A 101 11.36 -23.22 4.87
C VAL A 101 12.00 -24.53 4.42
N ALA A 102 12.09 -24.76 3.10
CA ALA A 102 12.56 -26.01 2.52
C ALA A 102 14.02 -26.35 2.88
N THR A 103 14.85 -25.35 3.20
CA THR A 103 16.25 -25.55 3.61
C THR A 103 16.44 -25.62 5.13
N ARG A 104 15.42 -25.28 5.94
CA ARG A 104 15.53 -25.25 7.41
C ARG A 104 15.53 -26.66 7.99
N SER A 105 16.48 -26.97 8.88
CA SER A 105 16.53 -28.29 9.51
C SER A 105 15.26 -28.59 10.31
N LEU A 106 14.78 -29.83 10.30
CA LEU A 106 13.68 -30.22 11.20
C LEU A 106 14.07 -30.11 12.67
N SER A 107 15.35 -30.09 13.04
CA SER A 107 15.78 -29.81 14.42
C SER A 107 15.54 -28.34 14.84
N GLU A 108 15.41 -27.43 13.88
CA GLU A 108 15.25 -25.99 14.10
C GLU A 108 13.80 -25.56 13.86
N GLY A 109 13.14 -25.05 14.90
CA GLY A 109 11.78 -24.53 14.77
C GLY A 109 11.75 -23.09 14.26
N PHE A 110 10.57 -22.61 13.89
CA PHE A 110 10.33 -21.18 13.62
C PHE A 110 9.91 -20.45 14.89
N ASP A 111 10.76 -19.60 15.43
CA ASP A 111 10.36 -18.59 16.41
C ASP A 111 9.85 -17.32 15.72
N ARG A 112 9.45 -16.32 16.51
CA ARG A 112 8.91 -15.06 15.98
C ARG A 112 9.94 -14.31 15.12
N GLU A 113 11.20 -14.29 15.53
CA GLU A 113 12.27 -13.56 14.83
C GLU A 113 12.57 -14.19 13.47
N SER A 114 12.81 -15.49 13.44
CA SER A 114 13.08 -16.23 12.21
C SER A 114 11.89 -16.24 11.25
N TYR A 115 10.66 -16.25 11.76
CA TYR A 115 9.47 -16.08 10.94
C TYR A 115 9.40 -14.68 10.31
N LEU A 116 9.61 -13.61 11.10
CA LEU A 116 9.60 -12.24 10.57
C LEU A 116 10.71 -12.01 9.54
N ALA A 117 11.88 -12.61 9.73
CA ALA A 117 12.96 -12.58 8.74
C ALA A 117 12.53 -13.26 7.42
N ALA A 118 11.88 -14.43 7.50
CA ALA A 118 11.35 -15.12 6.32
C ALA A 118 10.21 -14.32 5.65
N VAL A 119 9.37 -13.63 6.43
CA VAL A 119 8.34 -12.72 5.90
C VAL A 119 8.99 -11.59 5.11
N ALA A 120 9.98 -10.90 5.68
CA ALA A 120 10.69 -9.80 5.02
C ALA A 120 11.33 -10.22 3.67
N GLU A 121 11.74 -11.49 3.54
CA GLU A 121 12.27 -12.04 2.30
C GLU A 121 11.20 -12.24 1.21
N VAL A 122 9.99 -12.66 1.59
CA VAL A 122 8.90 -12.98 0.63
C VAL A 122 8.03 -11.78 0.26
N LEU A 123 7.91 -10.78 1.14
CA LEU A 123 7.03 -9.61 0.92
C LEU A 123 7.29 -8.88 -0.41
N PRO A 124 8.53 -8.54 -0.80
CA PRO A 124 8.78 -7.87 -2.09
C PRO A 124 8.44 -8.73 -3.31
N ARG A 125 8.41 -10.07 -3.14
CA ARG A 125 8.01 -10.99 -4.20
C ARG A 125 6.49 -11.04 -4.33
N ILE A 126 5.77 -11.11 -3.20
CA ILE A 126 4.31 -11.02 -3.15
C ILE A 126 3.82 -9.73 -3.81
N ALA A 127 4.46 -8.59 -3.52
CA ALA A 127 4.15 -7.29 -4.10
C ALA A 127 4.20 -7.23 -5.63
N ARG A 128 4.90 -8.17 -6.28
CA ARG A 128 5.08 -8.24 -7.73
C ARG A 128 4.23 -9.34 -8.38
N MET A 129 3.43 -10.05 -7.60
CA MET A 129 2.62 -11.14 -8.14
C MET A 129 1.44 -10.60 -8.95
N PRO A 130 1.11 -11.22 -10.11
CA PRO A 130 -0.01 -10.80 -10.94
C PRO A 130 -1.38 -10.83 -10.23
N ASN A 131 -1.56 -11.73 -9.26
CA ASN A 131 -2.78 -11.85 -8.46
C ASN A 131 -2.79 -10.95 -7.21
N VAL A 132 -1.94 -9.91 -7.18
CA VAL A 132 -1.96 -8.82 -6.20
C VAL A 132 -2.17 -7.50 -6.93
N ALA A 133 -3.31 -6.86 -6.71
CA ALA A 133 -3.63 -5.55 -7.28
C ALA A 133 -3.42 -4.44 -6.25
N VAL A 134 -2.64 -3.43 -6.64
CA VAL A 134 -2.51 -2.15 -5.93
C VAL A 134 -3.31 -1.11 -6.70
N VAL A 135 -4.47 -0.72 -6.17
CA VAL A 135 -5.45 0.12 -6.86
C VAL A 135 -5.27 1.58 -6.46
N ASP A 136 -5.01 2.43 -7.44
CA ASP A 136 -4.93 3.88 -7.22
C ASP A 136 -6.31 4.47 -6.87
N ARG A 137 -6.42 5.08 -5.69
CA ARG A 137 -7.63 5.75 -5.21
C ARG A 137 -8.05 6.92 -6.10
N ALA A 138 -7.10 7.63 -6.72
CA ALA A 138 -7.43 8.73 -7.66
C ALA A 138 -8.18 8.19 -8.88
N ARG A 139 -7.70 7.07 -9.45
CA ARG A 139 -8.38 6.35 -10.53
C ARG A 139 -9.80 5.95 -10.15
N LEU A 140 -10.02 5.50 -8.91
CA LEU A 140 -11.34 5.13 -8.41
C LEU A 140 -12.26 6.34 -8.22
N ALA A 141 -11.73 7.47 -7.77
CA ALA A 141 -12.48 8.72 -7.63
C ALA A 141 -12.97 9.23 -8.99
N ASP A 142 -12.18 9.03 -10.05
CA ASP A 142 -12.54 9.38 -11.44
C ASP A 142 -13.53 8.39 -12.10
N GLY A 143 -14.10 7.46 -11.33
CA GLY A 143 -15.06 6.48 -11.81
C GLY A 143 -14.44 5.22 -12.42
N GLY A 144 -13.12 5.05 -12.30
CA GLY A 144 -12.43 3.83 -12.72
C GLY A 144 -12.89 2.57 -11.97
N SER A 145 -12.63 1.41 -12.59
CA SER A 145 -12.85 0.09 -12.01
C SER A 145 -11.81 -0.21 -10.92
N VAL A 146 -12.17 -1.05 -9.94
CA VAL A 146 -11.21 -1.65 -9.00
C VAL A 146 -10.31 -2.65 -9.73
N ASP A 147 -10.93 -3.50 -10.55
CA ASP A 147 -10.24 -4.59 -11.21
C ASP A 147 -9.83 -4.20 -12.63
N THR A 148 -8.55 -4.42 -12.92
CA THR A 148 -7.98 -4.32 -14.27
C THR A 148 -8.10 -5.67 -14.99
N PRO A 149 -8.20 -5.70 -16.32
CA PRO A 149 -8.20 -6.97 -17.09
C PRO A 149 -7.04 -7.91 -16.75
N GLU A 150 -5.84 -7.35 -16.53
CA GLU A 150 -4.62 -8.11 -16.21
C GLU A 150 -4.77 -8.85 -14.86
N PHE A 151 -5.23 -8.13 -13.84
CA PHE A 151 -5.55 -8.71 -12.53
C PHE A 151 -6.68 -9.74 -12.62
N THR A 152 -7.74 -9.49 -13.39
CA THR A 152 -8.82 -10.47 -13.58
C THR A 152 -8.32 -11.77 -14.23
N ALA A 153 -7.42 -11.67 -15.22
CA ALA A 153 -6.77 -12.84 -15.79
C ALA A 153 -5.92 -13.61 -14.75
N ALA A 154 -5.19 -12.88 -13.91
CA ALA A 154 -4.42 -13.49 -12.81
C ALA A 154 -5.32 -14.13 -11.75
N LEU A 155 -6.49 -13.56 -11.44
CA LEU A 155 -7.46 -14.18 -10.53
C LEU A 155 -7.87 -15.58 -11.00
N ALA A 156 -8.16 -15.74 -12.30
CA ALA A 156 -8.47 -17.04 -12.89
C ALA A 156 -7.27 -17.99 -12.83
N GLU A 157 -6.08 -17.49 -13.17
CA GLU A 157 -4.85 -18.29 -13.22
C GLU A 157 -4.39 -18.79 -11.84
N TYR A 158 -4.56 -18.00 -10.78
CA TYR A 158 -4.10 -18.33 -9.42
C TYR A 158 -5.21 -18.90 -8.53
N GLY A 159 -6.49 -18.71 -8.91
CA GLY A 159 -7.65 -19.17 -8.13
C GLY A 159 -8.00 -18.27 -6.92
N TYR A 160 -7.17 -17.27 -6.62
CA TYR A 160 -7.43 -16.24 -5.63
C TYR A 160 -6.64 -14.97 -5.96
N GLY A 161 -6.99 -13.85 -5.33
CA GLY A 161 -6.16 -12.65 -5.37
C GLY A 161 -6.40 -11.68 -4.24
N VAL A 162 -5.47 -10.73 -4.12
CA VAL A 162 -5.52 -9.67 -3.10
C VAL A 162 -5.65 -8.33 -3.78
N THR A 163 -6.52 -7.49 -3.23
CA THR A 163 -6.67 -6.10 -3.65
C THR A 163 -6.36 -5.21 -2.47
N THR A 164 -5.43 -4.31 -2.69
CA THR A 164 -5.11 -3.21 -1.80
C THR A 164 -5.23 -1.91 -2.57
N PHE A 165 -5.07 -0.80 -1.86
CA PHE A 165 -5.25 0.52 -2.40
C PHE A 165 -4.00 1.33 -2.15
N THR A 166 -3.70 2.21 -3.08
CA THR A 166 -2.66 3.22 -2.92
C THR A 166 -3.24 4.59 -3.22
N GLY A 167 -2.66 5.61 -2.64
CA GLY A 167 -2.86 6.98 -3.05
C GLY A 167 -1.93 7.91 -2.29
N GLU A 168 -1.97 9.19 -2.62
CA GLU A 168 -1.25 10.23 -1.89
C GLU A 168 -1.61 10.14 -0.39
N GLY A 169 -0.65 9.88 0.50
CA GLY A 169 -0.98 9.64 1.92
C GLY A 169 -0.24 8.49 2.60
N ASP A 170 0.10 7.44 1.85
CA ASP A 170 0.27 6.10 2.45
C ASP A 170 1.52 5.89 3.31
N ASP A 171 2.52 6.76 3.18
CA ASP A 171 3.81 6.64 3.88
C ASP A 171 3.92 7.53 5.15
N GLU A 172 2.91 8.34 5.47
CA GLU A 172 2.93 9.29 6.58
C GLU A 172 2.63 8.66 7.95
N ALA A 173 3.67 8.25 8.69
CA ALA A 173 3.49 7.75 10.06
C ALA A 173 3.06 8.84 11.07
N ASP A 174 3.47 10.10 10.86
CA ASP A 174 3.38 11.16 11.89
C ASP A 174 2.04 11.94 11.89
N GLY A 175 1.27 11.93 10.80
CA GLY A 175 -0.03 12.63 10.70
C GLY A 175 -1.25 11.82 11.14
N LEU A 176 -1.07 10.54 11.47
CA LEU A 176 -2.14 9.57 11.63
C LEU A 176 -2.53 9.27 13.09
N GLN A 177 -1.66 9.58 14.06
CA GLN A 177 -1.95 9.36 15.49
C GLN A 177 -2.96 10.36 16.08
N ALA A 178 -3.37 11.40 15.34
CA ALA A 178 -4.29 12.44 15.81
C ALA A 178 -5.75 12.29 15.32
N ARG A 179 -6.11 11.24 14.57
CA ARG A 179 -7.43 11.10 13.94
C ARG A 179 -8.34 10.15 14.72
N GLU A 180 -9.52 10.62 15.14
CA GLU A 180 -10.48 9.80 15.89
C GLU A 180 -10.98 8.60 15.07
N PRO A 181 -11.03 7.37 15.64
CA PRO A 181 -11.59 6.19 14.98
C PRO A 181 -13.03 6.43 14.53
N PHE A 182 -13.38 5.94 13.34
CA PHE A 182 -14.71 6.13 12.70
C PHE A 182 -15.43 4.79 12.53
N ARG A 183 -16.76 4.79 12.42
CA ARG A 183 -17.48 3.55 12.14
C ARG A 183 -17.40 3.21 10.65
N ALA A 184 -16.64 2.18 10.31
CA ALA A 184 -16.60 1.62 8.96
C ALA A 184 -17.61 0.47 8.86
N ARG A 185 -18.48 0.52 7.84
CA ARG A 185 -19.50 -0.52 7.62
C ARG A 185 -19.68 -0.85 6.15
N LEU A 186 -19.57 -2.14 5.82
CA LEU A 186 -19.73 -2.72 4.49
C LEU A 186 -20.86 -3.76 4.47
N GLU A 187 -21.66 -3.71 3.40
CA GLU A 187 -22.84 -4.53 3.21
C GLU A 187 -22.87 -5.25 1.87
N TRP A 188 -23.43 -6.45 1.88
CA TRP A 188 -23.88 -7.20 0.71
C TRP A 188 -25.03 -6.45 0.04
N ASP A 189 -24.84 -6.03 -1.21
CA ASP A 189 -25.88 -5.35 -1.96
C ASP A 189 -26.56 -6.30 -2.96
N SER A 190 -25.85 -6.57 -4.05
CA SER A 190 -26.29 -7.42 -5.15
C SER A 190 -25.07 -8.06 -5.81
N PHE A 191 -25.30 -8.95 -6.75
CA PHE A 191 -24.25 -9.34 -7.69
C PHE A 191 -24.82 -9.42 -9.10
N TYR A 192 -23.96 -9.11 -10.08
CA TYR A 192 -24.27 -9.27 -11.49
C TYR A 192 -23.61 -10.53 -12.02
N CYS A 193 -24.40 -11.42 -12.62
CA CYS A 193 -23.91 -12.58 -13.35
C CYS A 193 -23.58 -12.14 -14.78
N HIS A 194 -22.31 -12.11 -15.17
CA HIS A 194 -21.94 -11.81 -16.56
C HIS A 194 -22.08 -13.03 -17.47
N GLU A 195 -21.68 -14.17 -16.92
CA GLU A 195 -21.68 -15.49 -17.55
C GLU A 195 -21.96 -16.49 -16.43
N ALA A 196 -22.98 -17.32 -16.62
CA ALA A 196 -23.41 -18.29 -15.62
C ALA A 196 -22.45 -19.48 -15.61
N VAL A 197 -22.61 -20.35 -14.62
CA VAL A 197 -21.88 -21.61 -14.60
C VAL A 197 -22.35 -22.44 -15.80
N GLY A 198 -21.39 -22.98 -16.55
CA GLY A 198 -21.69 -23.74 -17.76
C GLY A 198 -22.00 -25.19 -17.39
N ASP A 199 -23.26 -25.50 -17.10
CA ASP A 199 -23.59 -26.87 -16.72
C ASP A 199 -23.78 -27.80 -17.94
N GLN A 200 -22.96 -28.86 -18.02
CA GLN A 200 -23.20 -30.03 -18.88
C GLN A 200 -24.15 -31.06 -18.21
N GLY A 201 -24.69 -30.77 -17.01
CA GLY A 201 -25.42 -31.73 -16.18
C GLY A 201 -26.90 -31.43 -15.86
N GLY A 202 -27.35 -30.17 -15.87
CA GLY A 202 -28.75 -29.80 -15.60
C GLY A 202 -29.12 -29.65 -14.11
N GLY A 203 -28.15 -29.37 -13.24
CA GLY A 203 -28.31 -28.95 -11.85
C GLY A 203 -28.81 -27.51 -11.70
N ARG A 204 -29.04 -27.06 -10.46
CA ARG A 204 -29.36 -25.66 -10.15
C ARG A 204 -28.10 -24.95 -9.67
N ASP A 205 -27.67 -23.93 -10.40
CA ASP A 205 -26.49 -23.12 -10.06
C ASP A 205 -26.81 -22.16 -8.91
N GLU A 206 -26.82 -22.67 -7.67
CA GLU A 206 -27.11 -21.86 -6.49
C GLU A 206 -25.87 -21.12 -6.00
N ILE A 207 -25.84 -19.80 -6.21
CA ILE A 207 -24.73 -18.93 -5.78
C ILE A 207 -24.90 -18.48 -4.32
N TYR A 208 -23.81 -18.52 -3.55
CA TYR A 208 -23.71 -17.90 -2.24
C TYR A 208 -22.31 -17.33 -1.97
N TRP A 209 -22.25 -16.41 -1.00
CA TRP A 209 -21.03 -15.69 -0.64
C TRP A 209 -20.69 -15.92 0.82
N THR A 210 -19.40 -15.98 1.13
CA THR A 210 -18.92 -15.96 2.51
C THR A 210 -17.93 -14.84 2.70
N ALA A 211 -17.96 -14.18 3.86
CA ALA A 211 -16.93 -13.23 4.28
C ALA A 211 -16.29 -13.64 5.61
N ALA A 212 -15.01 -13.33 5.72
CA ALA A 212 -14.19 -13.40 6.92
C ALA A 212 -13.48 -12.06 7.09
N SER A 213 -13.92 -11.27 8.08
CA SER A 213 -13.53 -9.89 8.30
C SER A 213 -12.75 -9.72 9.60
N ASN A 214 -11.76 -8.84 9.58
CA ASN A 214 -10.85 -8.61 10.71
C ASN A 214 -10.41 -7.14 10.80
N ALA A 215 -10.31 -6.61 12.02
CA ALA A 215 -9.61 -5.36 12.34
C ALA A 215 -9.15 -5.39 13.81
N GLY A 216 -8.52 -4.31 14.29
CA GLY A 216 -8.14 -4.18 15.69
C GLY A 216 -9.30 -4.46 16.65
N GLY A 217 -9.22 -5.57 17.40
CA GLY A 217 -10.28 -6.01 18.33
C GLY A 217 -11.59 -6.47 17.67
N TYR A 218 -11.62 -6.68 16.36
CA TYR A 218 -12.83 -7.03 15.60
C TYR A 218 -12.62 -8.28 14.74
N THR A 219 -13.58 -9.19 14.80
CA THR A 219 -13.66 -10.36 13.93
C THR A 219 -15.11 -10.64 13.60
N PHE A 220 -15.39 -10.91 12.33
CA PHE A 220 -16.74 -11.26 11.90
C PHE A 220 -16.70 -12.25 10.75
N LYS A 221 -17.66 -13.16 10.72
CA LYS A 221 -17.86 -14.11 9.62
C LYS A 221 -19.34 -14.19 9.29
N THR A 222 -19.63 -14.39 8.02
CA THR A 222 -21.02 -14.53 7.55
C THR A 222 -21.04 -15.37 6.29
N ARG A 223 -22.20 -15.99 6.06
CA ARG A 223 -22.53 -16.71 4.83
C ARG A 223 -23.88 -16.22 4.36
N THR A 224 -24.02 -15.81 3.11
CA THR A 224 -25.29 -15.35 2.59
C THR A 224 -26.27 -16.50 2.39
N THR A 225 -27.56 -16.19 2.30
CA THR A 225 -28.54 -17.10 1.73
C THR A 225 -28.19 -17.36 0.26
N HIS A 226 -28.50 -18.56 -0.23
CA HIS A 226 -28.37 -18.91 -1.64
C HIS A 226 -29.39 -18.13 -2.48
N THR A 227 -28.99 -17.68 -3.66
CA THR A 227 -29.86 -16.85 -4.52
C THR A 227 -30.78 -17.68 -5.42
N GLY A 228 -30.61 -19.00 -5.45
CA GLY A 228 -31.29 -19.88 -6.41
C GLY A 228 -30.55 -19.91 -7.75
N SER A 229 -31.20 -20.42 -8.79
CA SER A 229 -30.65 -20.48 -10.14
C SER A 229 -30.34 -19.08 -10.68
N VAL A 230 -29.15 -18.92 -11.25
CA VAL A 230 -28.69 -17.69 -11.87
C VAL A 230 -28.65 -17.81 -13.39
N GLU A 231 -29.06 -16.76 -14.09
CA GLU A 231 -29.01 -16.62 -15.54
C GLU A 231 -27.90 -15.65 -15.94
N GLU A 232 -27.40 -15.79 -17.17
CA GLU A 232 -26.39 -14.88 -17.68
C GLU A 232 -26.96 -13.47 -17.87
N ARG A 233 -26.13 -12.47 -17.60
CA ARG A 233 -26.39 -11.04 -17.83
C ARG A 233 -27.53 -10.46 -17.01
N ASP A 234 -27.77 -11.01 -15.83
CA ASP A 234 -28.79 -10.54 -14.90
C ASP A 234 -28.22 -10.12 -13.53
N GLU A 235 -28.96 -9.28 -12.82
CA GLU A 235 -28.61 -8.78 -11.48
C GLU A 235 -29.48 -9.42 -10.41
N TYR A 236 -28.82 -9.89 -9.34
CA TYR A 236 -29.46 -10.62 -8.27
C TYR A 236 -29.25 -9.93 -6.91
N PRO A 237 -30.31 -9.72 -6.12
CA PRO A 237 -30.17 -9.20 -4.76
C PRO A 237 -29.54 -10.25 -3.85
N ILE A 238 -28.75 -9.80 -2.87
CA ILE A 238 -28.27 -10.67 -1.80
C ILE A 238 -29.16 -10.46 -0.57
N TYR A 239 -29.85 -11.50 -0.12
CA TYR A 239 -30.80 -11.42 1.03
C TYR A 239 -30.12 -11.37 2.41
N GLY A 240 -28.82 -11.13 2.45
CA GLY A 240 -28.02 -11.14 3.67
C GLY A 240 -27.68 -12.54 4.18
N ASP A 241 -27.15 -12.56 5.40
CA ASP A 241 -26.69 -13.74 6.14
C ASP A 241 -27.81 -14.79 6.31
N TYR A 242 -27.47 -16.07 6.13
CA TYR A 242 -28.44 -17.17 6.09
C TYR A 242 -29.21 -17.38 7.41
N VAL A 243 -28.65 -16.94 8.54
CA VAL A 243 -29.31 -17.06 9.86
C VAL A 243 -30.02 -15.77 10.20
N THR A 244 -29.32 -14.65 10.04
CA THR A 244 -29.76 -13.37 10.61
C THR A 244 -30.48 -12.47 9.60
N GLY A 245 -30.37 -12.75 8.30
CA GLY A 245 -30.80 -11.85 7.23
C GLY A 245 -29.98 -10.54 7.16
N SER A 246 -28.91 -10.43 7.95
CA SER A 246 -28.08 -9.22 7.98
C SER A 246 -27.30 -9.08 6.68
N HIS A 247 -27.38 -7.91 6.05
CA HIS A 247 -26.54 -7.59 4.90
C HIS A 247 -25.10 -7.24 5.31
N VAL A 248 -24.81 -7.10 6.60
CA VAL A 248 -23.51 -6.62 7.07
C VAL A 248 -22.47 -7.74 7.06
N PHE A 249 -21.29 -7.46 6.48
CA PHE A 249 -20.12 -8.34 6.61
C PHE A 249 -18.90 -7.66 7.22
N PHE A 250 -18.95 -6.35 7.45
CA PHE A 250 -17.95 -5.60 8.19
C PHE A 250 -18.65 -4.43 8.89
N ASP A 251 -18.53 -4.30 10.21
CA ASP A 251 -19.08 -3.18 10.99
C ASP A 251 -18.28 -3.03 12.29
N THR A 252 -17.37 -2.06 12.32
CA THR A 252 -16.55 -1.78 13.50
C THR A 252 -16.13 -0.32 13.55
N ARG A 253 -15.73 0.13 14.73
CA ARG A 253 -15.04 1.40 14.90
C ARG A 253 -13.58 1.21 14.47
N LEU A 254 -13.29 1.57 13.23
CA LEU A 254 -12.01 1.34 12.60
C LEU A 254 -10.96 2.34 13.10
N ASP A 255 -9.93 1.79 13.73
CA ASP A 255 -8.70 2.47 14.12
C ASP A 255 -7.55 1.83 13.34
N GLY A 256 -7.05 2.52 12.32
CA GLY A 256 -6.10 1.96 11.35
C GLY A 256 -6.76 1.23 10.19
N CYS A 257 -6.49 -0.06 10.05
CA CYS A 257 -6.84 -0.87 8.88
C CYS A 257 -7.76 -2.03 9.22
N GLY A 258 -8.54 -2.44 8.21
CA GLY A 258 -9.38 -3.62 8.22
C GLY A 258 -9.05 -4.52 7.04
N THR A 259 -9.42 -5.77 7.16
CA THR A 259 -9.32 -6.75 6.09
C THR A 259 -10.63 -7.51 5.96
N THR A 260 -10.93 -7.96 4.74
CA THR A 260 -11.99 -8.95 4.52
C THR A 260 -11.55 -9.93 3.45
N VAL A 261 -11.83 -11.21 3.67
CA VAL A 261 -11.73 -12.26 2.66
C VAL A 261 -13.12 -12.65 2.25
N ILE A 262 -13.44 -12.49 0.97
CA ILE A 262 -14.71 -12.90 0.37
C ILE A 262 -14.48 -14.10 -0.52
N THR A 263 -15.37 -15.08 -0.43
CA THR A 263 -15.33 -16.26 -1.29
C THR A 263 -16.68 -16.47 -1.94
N LEU A 264 -16.65 -16.69 -3.24
CA LEU A 264 -17.78 -17.07 -4.08
C LEU A 264 -17.87 -18.60 -4.14
N TRP A 265 -19.07 -19.10 -3.97
CA TRP A 265 -19.38 -20.52 -3.98
C TRP A 265 -20.53 -20.82 -4.92
N GLU A 266 -20.42 -21.98 -5.55
CA GLU A 266 -21.52 -22.64 -6.23
C GLU A 266 -21.88 -23.89 -5.42
N LYS A 267 -23.16 -24.03 -5.09
CA LYS A 267 -23.67 -25.17 -4.36
C LYS A 267 -24.20 -26.22 -5.35
N ASP A 268 -23.70 -27.44 -5.21
CA ASP A 268 -24.26 -28.59 -5.91
C ASP A 268 -24.92 -29.57 -4.91
N GLN A 269 -24.13 -30.22 -4.03
CA GLN A 269 -24.62 -31.28 -3.13
C GLN A 269 -24.10 -31.24 -1.69
N SER A 270 -23.74 -30.09 -1.13
CA SER A 270 -23.17 -30.05 0.23
C SER A 270 -24.17 -30.27 1.37
N ASN A 271 -23.68 -31.02 2.38
CA ASN A 271 -24.37 -31.32 3.63
C ASN A 271 -23.87 -30.43 4.79
N ASP A 272 -24.52 -30.54 5.96
CA ASP A 272 -24.19 -29.73 7.14
C ASP A 272 -22.72 -29.88 7.60
N GLU A 273 -22.12 -31.06 7.45
CA GLU A 273 -20.72 -31.31 7.82
C GLU A 273 -19.72 -30.45 7.01
N TRP A 274 -20.01 -30.23 5.72
CA TRP A 274 -19.20 -29.34 4.88
C TRP A 274 -19.29 -27.89 5.36
N TYR A 275 -20.48 -27.45 5.74
CA TYR A 275 -20.68 -26.09 6.23
C TYR A 275 -20.01 -25.84 7.59
N ASP A 276 -19.99 -26.84 8.46
CA ASP A 276 -19.24 -26.78 9.71
C ASP A 276 -17.72 -26.70 9.45
N ALA A 277 -17.21 -27.49 8.49
CA ALA A 277 -15.81 -27.46 8.09
C ALA A 277 -15.43 -26.10 7.48
N LEU A 278 -16.26 -25.55 6.59
CA LEU A 278 -16.10 -24.23 6.00
C LEU A 278 -16.13 -23.11 7.06
N GLY A 279 -17.12 -23.15 7.96
CA GLY A 279 -17.23 -22.21 9.06
C GLY A 279 -16.01 -22.25 9.99
N THR A 280 -15.43 -23.44 10.20
CA THR A 280 -14.21 -23.61 10.98
C THR A 280 -12.99 -23.07 10.24
N ALA A 281 -12.82 -23.41 8.95
CA ALA A 281 -11.72 -22.94 8.12
C ALA A 281 -11.70 -21.40 8.00
N LEU A 282 -12.85 -20.76 7.75
CA LEU A 282 -12.98 -19.31 7.73
C LEU A 282 -12.64 -18.68 9.08
N THR A 283 -13.07 -19.31 10.18
CA THR A 283 -12.68 -18.86 11.54
C THR A 283 -11.17 -18.88 11.70
N LYS A 284 -10.49 -19.91 11.18
CA LYS A 284 -9.03 -20.02 11.30
C LYS A 284 -8.29 -19.04 10.42
N VAL A 285 -8.80 -18.71 9.22
CA VAL A 285 -8.25 -17.59 8.43
C VAL A 285 -8.34 -16.29 9.23
N VAL A 286 -9.49 -16.01 9.86
CA VAL A 286 -9.67 -14.81 10.70
C VAL A 286 -8.71 -14.81 11.89
N GLU A 287 -8.56 -15.91 12.61
CA GLU A 287 -7.62 -16.05 13.74
C GLU A 287 -6.16 -15.91 13.29
N LEU A 288 -5.78 -16.44 12.13
CA LEU A 288 -4.42 -16.31 11.58
C LEU A 288 -4.13 -14.87 11.11
N LEU A 289 -5.13 -14.17 10.57
CA LEU A 289 -5.06 -12.72 10.34
C LEU A 289 -4.96 -11.92 11.65
N GLN A 290 -5.44 -12.45 12.80
CA GLN A 290 -5.21 -11.84 14.11
C GLN A 290 -3.79 -12.04 14.64
N ILE A 291 -3.07 -13.11 14.26
CA ILE A 291 -1.64 -13.25 14.62
C ILE A 291 -0.83 -12.10 14.01
N SER A 292 -1.29 -11.53 12.88
CA SER A 292 -0.81 -10.27 12.30
C SER A 292 -1.41 -8.99 12.90
N ALA A 293 -2.41 -9.02 13.79
CA ALA A 293 -3.01 -7.81 14.37
C ALA A 293 -2.09 -7.03 15.34
N ASN A 294 -0.85 -7.49 15.56
CA ASN A 294 0.21 -6.69 16.18
C ASN A 294 0.77 -5.60 15.23
N PHE A 295 0.32 -5.52 13.97
CA PHE A 295 0.67 -4.42 13.05
C PHE A 295 -0.19 -3.20 13.35
N SER A 296 0.21 -2.44 14.36
CA SER A 296 -0.27 -1.11 14.70
C SER A 296 0.19 -0.03 13.70
N SER A 297 0.10 -0.30 12.39
CA SER A 297 0.29 0.73 11.37
C SER A 297 -1.06 1.14 10.79
N ILE A 298 -1.30 2.46 10.80
CA ILE A 298 -2.59 3.09 10.53
C ILE A 298 -2.95 3.08 9.01
N ILE A 299 -2.05 2.57 8.15
CA ILE A 299 -2.21 2.40 6.69
C ILE A 299 -1.79 0.97 6.27
N PRO A 300 -2.44 0.35 5.26
CA PRO A 300 -1.97 -0.90 4.67
C PRO A 300 -0.58 -0.70 4.05
N LYS A 301 0.49 -1.02 4.78
CA LYS A 301 1.84 -1.10 4.22
C LYS A 301 2.01 -2.38 3.41
N LEU A 302 3.15 -2.50 2.70
CA LEU A 302 3.61 -3.71 2.00
C LEU A 302 3.34 -5.00 2.81
N ASP A 303 3.53 -4.88 4.11
CA ASP A 303 3.35 -5.91 5.11
C ASP A 303 1.90 -6.43 5.19
N LEU A 304 0.88 -5.56 5.29
CA LEU A 304 -0.50 -5.97 5.58
C LEU A 304 -1.11 -6.83 4.48
N TYR A 305 -1.00 -6.41 3.22
CA TYR A 305 -1.53 -7.22 2.12
C TYR A 305 -0.69 -8.48 1.87
N GLY A 306 0.61 -8.43 2.21
CA GLY A 306 1.46 -9.62 2.24
C GLY A 306 0.92 -10.67 3.22
N TYR A 307 0.45 -10.25 4.39
CA TYR A 307 -0.24 -11.14 5.34
C TYR A 307 -1.58 -11.66 4.82
N VAL A 308 -2.40 -10.80 4.20
CA VAL A 308 -3.66 -11.24 3.57
C VAL A 308 -3.38 -12.29 2.47
N HIS A 309 -2.35 -12.05 1.65
CA HIS A 309 -1.91 -12.99 0.63
C HIS A 309 -1.46 -14.32 1.25
N MET A 310 -0.63 -14.29 2.30
CA MET A 310 -0.20 -15.50 3.00
C MET A 310 -1.37 -16.29 3.59
N GLY A 311 -2.36 -15.59 4.17
CA GLY A 311 -3.59 -16.21 4.68
C GLY A 311 -4.42 -16.88 3.57
N LEU A 312 -4.59 -16.22 2.43
CA LEU A 312 -5.28 -16.79 1.27
C LEU A 312 -4.51 -17.94 0.62
N SER A 313 -3.18 -17.85 0.56
CA SER A 313 -2.33 -18.92 0.04
C SER A 313 -2.41 -20.17 0.92
N LEU A 314 -2.46 -20.01 2.26
CA LEU A 314 -2.76 -21.10 3.17
C LEU A 314 -4.15 -21.67 2.94
N LEU A 315 -5.15 -20.79 2.84
CA LEU A 315 -6.53 -21.21 2.59
C LEU A 315 -6.63 -22.04 1.30
N ALA A 316 -6.02 -21.56 0.20
CA ALA A 316 -5.92 -22.30 -1.05
C ALA A 316 -5.20 -23.64 -0.89
N THR A 317 -4.10 -23.68 -0.13
CA THR A 317 -3.36 -24.91 0.19
C THR A 317 -4.24 -25.94 0.91
N LEU A 318 -5.10 -25.49 1.82
CA LEU A 318 -6.00 -26.35 2.59
C LEU A 318 -7.22 -26.80 1.77
N TRP A 319 -7.74 -25.93 0.90
CA TRP A 319 -8.92 -26.25 0.10
C TRP A 319 -8.68 -27.37 -0.90
N GLU A 320 -7.51 -27.42 -1.54
CA GLU A 320 -7.21 -28.47 -2.54
C GLU A 320 -7.44 -29.90 -2.00
N PRO A 321 -6.86 -30.30 -0.86
CA PRO A 321 -7.09 -31.61 -0.29
C PRO A 321 -8.41 -31.74 0.47
N LEU A 322 -8.98 -30.64 0.99
CA LEU A 322 -10.25 -30.68 1.74
C LEU A 322 -11.50 -30.60 0.87
N ARG A 323 -11.36 -30.31 -0.43
CA ARG A 323 -12.47 -30.12 -1.36
C ARG A 323 -13.48 -31.28 -1.29
N ASN A 324 -14.75 -30.91 -1.16
CA ASN A 324 -15.91 -31.78 -1.33
C ASN A 324 -16.64 -31.41 -2.63
N LYS A 325 -17.83 -31.99 -2.88
CA LYS A 325 -18.68 -31.79 -4.06
C LYS A 325 -19.18 -30.35 -4.32
N ASP A 326 -18.90 -29.37 -3.46
CA ASP A 326 -19.16 -27.95 -3.78
C ASP A 326 -17.93 -27.36 -4.47
N ASP A 327 -18.17 -26.63 -5.55
CA ASP A 327 -17.10 -26.01 -6.30
C ASP A 327 -16.84 -24.59 -5.80
N LEU A 328 -15.79 -24.48 -5.00
CA LEU A 328 -15.13 -23.21 -4.72
C LEU A 328 -14.89 -22.49 -6.05
N VAL A 329 -15.59 -21.39 -6.25
CA VAL A 329 -15.40 -20.55 -7.43
C VAL A 329 -14.13 -19.74 -7.21
N GLN A 330 -14.09 -18.75 -6.32
CA GLN A 330 -12.88 -17.93 -6.15
C GLN A 330 -12.88 -17.16 -4.83
N SER A 331 -11.69 -17.02 -4.24
CA SER A 331 -11.48 -16.19 -3.04
C SER A 331 -10.76 -14.89 -3.37
N ARG A 332 -11.18 -13.80 -2.73
CA ARG A 332 -10.53 -12.48 -2.83
C ARG A 332 -10.29 -11.91 -1.45
N GLY A 333 -9.12 -11.33 -1.25
CA GLY A 333 -8.76 -10.60 -0.03
C GLY A 333 -8.72 -9.10 -0.31
N PHE A 334 -9.22 -8.32 0.63
CA PHE A 334 -9.15 -6.87 0.60
C PHE A 334 -8.51 -6.39 1.89
N ALA A 335 -7.57 -5.45 1.76
CA ALA A 335 -7.03 -4.69 2.87
C ALA A 335 -7.36 -3.22 2.63
N PHE A 336 -7.92 -2.55 3.64
CA PHE A 336 -8.39 -1.18 3.52
C PHE A 336 -8.20 -0.36 4.79
N GLY A 337 -8.00 0.93 4.65
CA GLY A 337 -7.97 1.92 5.73
C GLY A 337 -8.98 3.04 5.52
N ARG A 338 -8.84 4.11 6.31
CA ARG A 338 -9.71 5.30 6.24
C ARG A 338 -9.84 5.89 4.84
N ALA A 339 -8.72 6.08 4.13
CA ALA A 339 -8.71 6.72 2.81
C ALA A 339 -9.44 5.88 1.74
N ASP A 340 -9.39 4.55 1.86
CA ASP A 340 -10.07 3.62 0.95
C ASP A 340 -11.58 3.67 1.18
N MET A 341 -11.98 3.69 2.46
CA MET A 341 -13.39 3.88 2.83
C MET A 341 -13.90 5.26 2.41
N ALA A 342 -13.08 6.32 2.50
CA ALA A 342 -13.44 7.65 2.04
C ALA A 342 -13.65 7.69 0.52
N THR A 343 -12.82 6.96 -0.24
CA THR A 343 -12.98 6.81 -1.69
C THR A 343 -14.32 6.14 -2.01
N LEU A 344 -14.66 5.06 -1.31
CA LEU A 344 -15.94 4.36 -1.49
C LEU A 344 -17.14 5.22 -1.07
N TYR A 345 -17.03 5.97 0.04
CA TYR A 345 -18.08 6.87 0.53
C TYR A 345 -18.46 7.96 -0.48
N ASN A 346 -17.48 8.46 -1.25
CA ASN A 346 -17.69 9.53 -2.23
C ASN A 346 -18.15 9.04 -3.60
N ARG A 347 -18.24 7.73 -3.83
CA ARG A 347 -18.75 7.18 -5.10
C ARG A 347 -20.27 7.31 -5.21
N PRO A 348 -20.82 7.42 -6.43
CA PRO A 348 -22.25 7.31 -6.66
C PRO A 348 -22.82 6.05 -5.99
N ASN A 349 -23.92 6.20 -5.25
CA ASN A 349 -24.58 5.13 -4.49
C ASN A 349 -23.72 4.42 -3.42
N ARG A 350 -22.48 4.88 -3.19
CA ARG A 350 -21.51 4.27 -2.26
C ARG A 350 -21.24 2.80 -2.54
N THR A 351 -21.34 2.40 -3.81
CA THR A 351 -21.14 1.02 -4.25
C THR A 351 -19.86 0.85 -5.06
N MET A 352 -19.30 -0.36 -4.98
CA MET A 352 -18.11 -0.75 -5.71
C MET A 352 -18.20 -2.21 -6.16
N PRO A 353 -18.20 -2.48 -7.48
CA PRO A 353 -18.24 -3.83 -8.01
C PRO A 353 -16.88 -4.52 -7.88
N TRP A 354 -16.88 -5.75 -7.38
CA TRP A 354 -15.72 -6.62 -7.27
C TRP A 354 -15.89 -7.86 -8.16
N THR A 355 -14.97 -8.06 -9.09
CA THR A 355 -15.03 -9.14 -10.09
C THR A 355 -14.54 -10.46 -9.50
N PHE A 356 -15.26 -11.53 -9.82
CA PHE A 356 -14.88 -12.92 -9.61
C PHE A 356 -14.99 -13.61 -10.98
N ASP A 357 -13.87 -14.12 -11.52
CA ASP A 357 -13.83 -14.70 -12.88
C ASP A 357 -13.16 -16.06 -12.84
N ARG A 358 -13.92 -17.10 -13.22
CA ARG A 358 -13.49 -18.50 -13.26
C ARG A 358 -14.04 -19.24 -14.48
N LYS A 359 -14.16 -18.53 -15.59
CA LYS A 359 -14.55 -19.11 -16.88
C LYS A 359 -13.59 -20.20 -17.35
N ASP A 360 -12.32 -20.10 -16.97
CA ASP A 360 -11.30 -21.14 -17.20
C ASP A 360 -11.70 -22.52 -16.67
N TYR A 361 -12.62 -22.54 -15.71
CA TYR A 361 -13.05 -23.72 -14.99
C TYR A 361 -14.55 -24.02 -15.17
N GLY A 362 -15.22 -23.34 -16.10
CA GLY A 362 -16.67 -23.46 -16.31
C GLY A 362 -17.54 -22.82 -15.23
N MET A 363 -16.93 -22.10 -14.26
CA MET A 363 -17.59 -21.60 -13.04
C MET A 363 -18.12 -20.16 -13.20
N GLY A 364 -18.31 -19.68 -14.43
CA GLY A 364 -18.86 -18.37 -14.72
C GLY A 364 -18.00 -17.15 -14.35
N ARG A 365 -18.61 -15.96 -14.50
CA ARG A 365 -18.03 -14.66 -14.16
C ARG A 365 -19.09 -13.78 -13.48
N PHE A 366 -18.73 -13.24 -12.32
CA PHE A 366 -19.63 -12.47 -11.47
C PHE A 366 -19.00 -11.14 -11.05
N SER A 367 -19.83 -10.14 -10.76
CA SER A 367 -19.43 -8.91 -10.09
C SER A 367 -20.26 -8.72 -8.83
N LEU A 368 -19.63 -8.81 -7.67
CA LEU A 368 -20.25 -8.53 -6.38
C LEU A 368 -20.31 -7.01 -6.16
N ASN A 369 -21.50 -6.45 -6.00
CA ASN A 369 -21.66 -5.07 -5.58
C ASN A 369 -21.61 -4.99 -4.05
N VAL A 370 -20.62 -4.26 -3.55
CA VAL A 370 -20.47 -3.96 -2.12
C VAL A 370 -20.86 -2.52 -1.86
N ARG A 371 -21.65 -2.28 -0.81
CA ARG A 371 -22.10 -0.94 -0.38
C ARG A 371 -21.41 -0.50 0.92
N TYR A 372 -21.01 0.76 0.99
CA TYR A 372 -20.58 1.39 2.23
C TYR A 372 -21.73 2.15 2.91
N THR A 373 -22.02 1.78 4.16
CA THR A 373 -23.08 2.38 4.99
C THR A 373 -22.57 2.88 6.34
N GLY A 374 -21.24 3.00 6.49
CA GLY A 374 -20.59 3.56 7.67
C GLY A 374 -20.68 5.08 7.76
N ASP A 375 -20.07 5.63 8.80
CA ASP A 375 -19.94 7.07 8.99
C ASP A 375 -19.03 7.68 7.90
N GLU A 376 -19.13 8.98 7.68
CA GLU A 376 -18.17 9.69 6.83
C GLU A 376 -16.75 9.51 7.41
N PRO A 377 -15.80 8.89 6.68
CA PRO A 377 -14.47 8.59 7.22
C PRO A 377 -13.60 9.84 7.47
N GLY A 378 -14.12 11.05 7.24
CA GLY A 378 -13.35 12.28 7.03
C GLY A 378 -12.71 12.28 5.65
N ALA A 379 -12.42 13.46 5.10
CA ALA A 379 -11.80 13.56 3.78
C ALA A 379 -10.50 12.74 3.73
N ALA A 380 -10.30 12.00 2.63
CA ALA A 380 -8.94 11.70 2.20
C ALA A 380 -8.19 13.04 2.11
N PRO A 381 -6.90 13.13 2.44
CA PRO A 381 -6.17 14.38 2.24
C PRO A 381 -6.04 14.65 0.74
N SER A 382 -7.10 15.12 0.09
CA SER A 382 -7.02 15.94 -1.10
C SER A 382 -6.54 17.31 -0.62
N GLY A 383 -5.24 17.42 -0.36
CA GLY A 383 -4.64 18.62 0.21
C GLY A 383 -3.15 18.51 0.55
N ASP A 384 -2.63 17.35 0.93
CA ASP A 384 -1.23 17.24 1.41
C ASP A 384 -0.19 17.04 0.29
N GLY A 385 -0.54 17.32 -0.96
CA GLY A 385 0.38 17.27 -2.11
C GLY A 385 0.85 15.85 -2.47
N SER A 386 1.57 15.77 -3.58
CA SER A 386 2.10 14.52 -4.14
C SER A 386 3.42 14.13 -3.49
N LEU A 387 3.75 12.84 -3.46
CA LEU A 387 5.10 12.42 -3.05
C LEU A 387 6.13 12.95 -4.04
N ILE A 388 7.30 13.36 -3.53
CA ILE A 388 8.44 13.71 -4.37
C ILE A 388 8.81 12.50 -5.24
N SER A 389 8.78 11.29 -4.68
CA SER A 389 9.10 10.05 -5.40
C SER A 389 8.17 9.71 -6.58
N THR A 390 6.92 10.21 -6.59
CA THR A 390 5.95 9.89 -7.65
C THR A 390 5.88 10.96 -8.74
N GLY A 391 6.00 12.23 -8.35
CA GLY A 391 5.97 13.37 -9.27
C GLY A 391 7.34 13.84 -9.74
N TRP A 392 8.42 13.44 -9.03
CA TRP A 392 9.81 13.65 -9.41
C TRP A 392 10.52 12.29 -9.45
N ARG A 393 10.07 11.42 -10.35
CA ARG A 393 10.43 9.98 -10.37
C ARG A 393 11.93 9.71 -10.39
N GLY A 394 12.70 10.55 -11.08
CA GLY A 394 14.15 10.46 -11.10
C GLY A 394 14.83 10.68 -9.74
N LEU A 395 14.09 11.14 -8.73
CA LEU A 395 14.57 11.31 -7.35
C LEU A 395 14.30 10.07 -6.47
N PHE A 396 13.60 9.04 -6.96
CA PHE A 396 13.35 7.83 -6.18
C PHE A 396 14.66 7.19 -5.71
N GLY A 397 14.79 6.98 -4.39
CA GLY A 397 15.99 6.42 -3.76
C GLY A 397 17.17 7.39 -3.64
N THR A 398 17.00 8.67 -3.98
CA THR A 398 18.02 9.72 -3.79
C THR A 398 17.88 10.39 -2.43
N MET A 399 18.93 11.06 -1.97
CA MET A 399 18.94 11.74 -0.67
C MET A 399 17.88 12.84 -0.54
N VAL A 400 17.49 13.48 -1.65
CA VAL A 400 16.52 14.59 -1.68
C VAL A 400 15.07 14.13 -1.90
N SER A 401 14.81 12.82 -1.86
CA SER A 401 13.43 12.30 -2.00
C SER A 401 12.55 12.55 -0.77
N HIS A 402 13.15 13.09 0.30
CA HIS A 402 12.50 13.55 1.52
C HIS A 402 13.39 14.59 2.21
N ASP A 403 12.84 15.43 3.09
CA ASP A 403 13.54 16.40 3.95
C ASP A 403 14.63 17.17 3.19
N MET A 404 14.26 17.79 2.09
CA MET A 404 15.18 18.58 1.25
C MET A 404 15.40 19.96 1.87
N ASP A 405 16.64 20.38 2.03
CA ASP A 405 16.95 21.63 2.72
C ASP A 405 16.69 22.87 1.85
N ALA A 406 16.84 22.77 0.52
CA ALA A 406 16.53 23.86 -0.39
C ALA A 406 16.36 23.40 -1.85
N ALA A 407 15.61 24.19 -2.63
CA ALA A 407 15.43 23.98 -4.06
C ALA A 407 15.51 25.32 -4.81
N CYS A 408 16.08 25.35 -6.01
CA CYS A 408 16.15 26.57 -6.81
C CYS A 408 16.25 26.25 -8.29
N ASN A 409 15.51 26.96 -9.13
CA ASN A 409 15.70 26.92 -10.59
C ASN A 409 17.17 27.21 -10.92
N VAL A 410 17.81 26.41 -11.77
CA VAL A 410 19.22 26.59 -12.11
C VAL A 410 19.42 27.94 -12.81
N PRO A 411 20.27 28.84 -12.29
CA PRO A 411 20.58 30.09 -12.98
C PRO A 411 21.15 29.80 -14.38
N ASN A 412 20.75 30.59 -15.37
CA ASN A 412 20.95 30.39 -16.82
C ASN A 412 20.13 29.26 -17.47
N ASP A 413 19.62 28.28 -16.72
CA ASP A 413 18.80 27.16 -17.22
C ASP A 413 17.43 27.05 -16.50
N ALA A 414 16.94 28.17 -15.97
CA ALA A 414 15.77 28.21 -15.08
C ALA A 414 14.45 27.73 -15.73
N HIS A 415 14.44 27.66 -17.06
CA HIS A 415 13.34 27.15 -17.88
C HIS A 415 13.27 25.61 -17.91
N LYS A 416 14.25 24.91 -17.33
CA LYS A 416 14.40 23.48 -17.49
C LYS A 416 14.83 22.76 -16.22
N ASP A 417 15.91 23.23 -15.59
CA ASP A 417 16.58 22.48 -14.53
C ASP A 417 16.41 23.15 -13.16
N VAL A 418 16.49 22.34 -12.10
CA VAL A 418 16.42 22.77 -10.70
C VAL A 418 17.60 22.17 -9.93
N TYR A 419 18.24 22.95 -9.06
CA TYR A 419 19.15 22.45 -8.03
C TYR A 419 18.38 22.07 -6.78
N LEU A 420 18.71 20.92 -6.19
CA LEU A 420 18.10 20.36 -4.99
C LEU A 420 19.22 20.10 -3.98
N PHE A 421 19.12 20.64 -2.77
CA PHE A 421 20.17 20.61 -1.75
C PHE A 421 19.75 19.78 -0.53
N LYS A 422 20.68 18.99 0.01
CA LYS A 422 20.51 18.34 1.31
C LYS A 422 21.86 18.08 1.98
N GLY A 423 21.99 18.49 3.23
CA GLY A 423 23.26 18.48 3.96
C GLY A 423 24.34 19.23 3.19
N GLU A 424 25.47 18.56 2.99
CA GLU A 424 26.63 19.12 2.28
C GLU A 424 26.60 18.84 0.76
N GLN A 425 25.49 18.31 0.23
CA GLN A 425 25.41 17.86 -1.17
C GLN A 425 24.24 18.46 -1.94
N TYR A 426 24.32 18.40 -3.26
CA TYR A 426 23.26 18.83 -4.16
C TYR A 426 23.13 17.95 -5.41
N LEU A 427 21.95 18.02 -6.03
CA LEU A 427 21.62 17.46 -7.34
C LEU A 427 21.22 18.58 -8.31
N ARG A 428 21.45 18.34 -9.61
CA ARG A 428 20.79 19.04 -10.70
C ARG A 428 19.77 18.11 -11.32
N TYR A 429 18.52 18.55 -11.42
CA TYR A 429 17.39 17.76 -11.91
C TYR A 429 16.72 18.44 -13.09
N ASP A 430 16.48 17.69 -14.17
CA ASP A 430 15.70 18.12 -15.33
C ASP A 430 14.22 17.81 -15.09
N VAL A 431 13.41 18.86 -14.91
CA VAL A 431 11.98 18.71 -14.59
C VAL A 431 11.19 18.14 -15.76
N ARG A 432 11.66 18.36 -17.00
CA ARG A 432 10.93 17.95 -18.20
C ARG A 432 11.17 16.48 -18.54
N THR A 433 12.40 15.99 -18.38
CA THR A 433 12.73 14.58 -18.64
C THR A 433 12.69 13.72 -17.38
N GLU A 434 12.33 14.32 -16.24
CA GLU A 434 12.23 13.67 -14.93
C GLU A 434 13.49 12.89 -14.51
N GLY A 435 14.66 13.51 -14.65
CA GLY A 435 15.94 12.84 -14.43
C GLY A 435 17.00 13.70 -13.73
N VAL A 436 17.82 13.05 -12.91
CA VAL A 436 19.04 13.66 -12.35
C VAL A 436 20.05 13.82 -13.48
N THR A 437 20.45 15.07 -13.77
CA THR A 437 21.43 15.39 -14.81
C THR A 437 22.85 15.57 -14.25
N SER A 438 22.99 15.82 -12.95
CA SER A 438 24.27 15.87 -12.24
C SER A 438 24.08 15.65 -10.74
N GLY A 439 25.06 15.02 -10.09
CA GLY A 439 25.07 14.76 -8.65
C GLY A 439 24.66 13.33 -8.26
N PRO A 440 24.68 12.98 -6.96
CA PRO A 440 25.01 13.85 -5.82
C PRO A 440 26.47 14.31 -5.85
N LYS A 441 26.69 15.60 -5.62
CA LYS A 441 28.01 16.23 -5.50
C LYS A 441 28.06 17.07 -4.24
N ASP A 442 29.24 17.20 -3.66
CA ASP A 442 29.44 18.10 -2.54
C ASP A 442 29.30 19.55 -3.01
N ILE A 443 28.68 20.40 -2.18
CA ILE A 443 28.46 21.81 -2.51
C ILE A 443 29.80 22.52 -2.73
N ALA A 444 30.84 22.18 -1.96
CA ALA A 444 32.19 22.72 -2.15
C ALA A 444 32.81 22.38 -3.52
N GLU A 445 32.48 21.22 -4.09
CA GLU A 445 32.95 20.82 -5.43
C GLU A 445 32.14 21.52 -6.53
N GLY A 446 30.82 21.63 -6.34
CA GLY A 446 29.91 22.22 -7.32
C GLY A 446 29.94 23.74 -7.39
N PHE A 447 30.33 24.38 -6.28
CA PHE A 447 30.36 25.83 -6.12
C PHE A 447 31.67 26.27 -5.41
N PRO A 448 32.85 26.14 -6.06
CA PRO A 448 34.14 26.50 -5.46
C PRO A 448 34.23 27.91 -4.89
N GLY A 449 33.52 28.88 -5.46
CA GLY A 449 33.38 30.23 -4.90
C GLY A 449 32.80 30.29 -3.47
N LEU A 450 32.19 29.21 -2.98
CA LEU A 450 31.67 29.07 -1.61
C LEU A 450 32.67 28.43 -0.64
N GLU A 451 33.82 27.90 -1.08
CA GLU A 451 34.72 27.03 -0.29
C GLU A 451 35.09 27.61 1.10
N SER A 452 35.27 28.93 1.19
CA SER A 452 35.62 29.63 2.43
C SER A 452 34.41 30.06 3.29
N THR A 453 33.22 29.50 3.05
CA THR A 453 31.97 29.89 3.72
C THR A 453 31.23 28.70 4.32
N ALA A 454 30.32 28.98 5.26
CA ALA A 454 29.46 27.96 5.87
C ALA A 454 28.44 27.34 4.88
N PHE A 455 28.22 27.97 3.72
CA PHE A 455 27.26 27.51 2.72
C PHE A 455 27.67 26.19 2.06
N THR A 456 28.94 25.78 2.18
CA THR A 456 29.39 24.44 1.74
C THR A 456 28.83 23.29 2.56
N ARG A 457 28.37 23.58 3.79
CA ARG A 457 27.88 22.55 4.72
C ARG A 457 26.37 22.57 4.92
N ARG A 458 25.73 23.69 4.59
CA ARG A 458 24.32 23.92 4.86
C ARG A 458 23.77 25.04 3.99
N VAL A 459 22.63 24.78 3.37
CA VAL A 459 21.81 25.77 2.66
C VAL A 459 20.38 25.56 3.11
N ASP A 460 19.82 26.51 3.85
CA ASP A 460 18.46 26.43 4.43
C ASP A 460 17.37 26.93 3.48
N ALA A 461 17.74 27.75 2.51
CA ALA A 461 16.87 28.19 1.43
C ALA A 461 17.75 28.71 0.29
N THR A 462 17.25 28.61 -0.93
CA THR A 462 17.88 29.25 -2.09
C THR A 462 16.84 29.67 -3.12
N CYS A 463 17.11 30.74 -3.87
CA CYS A 463 16.26 31.13 -4.99
C CYS A 463 17.04 31.91 -6.05
N ALA A 464 16.62 31.81 -7.31
CA ALA A 464 17.19 32.60 -8.38
C ALA A 464 16.89 34.09 -8.14
N VAL A 465 17.84 34.97 -8.47
CA VAL A 465 17.65 36.40 -8.27
C VAL A 465 16.75 36.96 -9.36
N PRO A 466 15.59 37.54 -9.04
CA PRO A 466 14.73 38.14 -10.05
C PRO A 466 15.47 39.25 -10.79
N GLY A 467 15.47 39.17 -12.13
CA GLY A 467 16.13 40.14 -13.00
C GLY A 467 17.64 39.93 -13.18
N LYS A 468 18.24 38.91 -12.55
CA LYS A 468 19.64 38.53 -12.77
C LYS A 468 19.76 37.04 -13.10
N PRO A 469 19.84 36.67 -14.40
CA PRO A 469 19.69 35.28 -14.84
C PRO A 469 20.82 34.35 -14.36
N THR A 470 21.98 34.89 -14.04
CA THR A 470 23.17 34.14 -13.58
C THR A 470 23.26 34.03 -12.07
N ASP A 471 22.46 34.78 -11.32
CA ASP A 471 22.64 34.97 -9.88
C ASP A 471 21.60 34.16 -9.10
N PHE A 472 21.97 33.68 -7.93
CA PHE A 472 21.04 33.10 -6.95
C PHE A 472 21.44 33.47 -5.51
N TYR A 473 20.42 33.52 -4.67
CA TYR A 473 20.53 33.81 -3.25
C TYR A 473 20.64 32.50 -2.47
N LEU A 474 21.66 32.36 -1.61
CA LEU A 474 21.72 31.26 -0.64
C LEU A 474 21.57 31.81 0.78
N PHE A 475 20.78 31.11 1.61
CA PHE A 475 20.54 31.43 3.01
C PHE A 475 21.02 30.28 3.90
N ALA A 476 21.70 30.59 5.02
CA ALA A 476 22.16 29.61 6.00
C ALA A 476 22.18 30.27 7.39
N GLY A 477 21.26 29.85 8.26
CA GLY A 477 20.93 30.56 9.48
C GLY A 477 20.69 32.03 9.21
N ALA A 478 21.35 32.91 9.98
CA ALA A 478 21.16 34.35 9.86
C ALA A 478 21.93 34.97 8.69
N MET A 479 22.67 34.19 7.91
CA MET A 479 23.57 34.68 6.86
C MET A 479 23.01 34.44 5.47
N TYR A 480 23.42 35.29 4.53
CA TYR A 480 23.03 35.22 3.13
C TYR A 480 24.19 35.64 2.20
N VAL A 481 24.22 35.07 0.99
CA VAL A 481 25.10 35.44 -0.13
C VAL A 481 24.36 35.56 -1.46
N ASN A 482 24.75 36.53 -2.30
CA ASN A 482 24.43 36.54 -3.73
C ASN A 482 25.56 35.84 -4.50
N TYR A 483 25.28 34.70 -5.10
CA TYR A 483 26.24 33.91 -5.85
C TYR A 483 25.98 34.00 -7.35
N ASN A 484 27.02 34.25 -8.14
CA ASN A 484 26.94 34.19 -9.60
C ASN A 484 27.36 32.80 -10.07
N ASN A 485 26.42 32.02 -10.60
CA ASN A 485 26.61 30.65 -11.05
C ASN A 485 27.53 30.51 -12.28
N HIS A 486 27.69 31.58 -13.07
CA HIS A 486 28.51 31.53 -14.29
C HIS A 486 29.98 31.81 -13.98
N GLU A 487 30.23 32.81 -13.15
CA GLU A 487 31.59 33.24 -12.76
C GLU A 487 32.12 32.48 -11.55
N ASP A 488 31.26 31.71 -10.88
CA ASP A 488 31.60 30.94 -9.69
C ASP A 488 32.11 31.82 -8.53
N GLU A 489 31.43 32.95 -8.31
CA GLU A 489 31.86 33.99 -7.37
C GLU A 489 30.71 34.53 -6.52
N ILE A 490 31.00 34.81 -5.25
CA ILE A 490 30.12 35.60 -4.38
C ILE A 490 30.20 37.06 -4.80
N LYS A 491 29.09 37.59 -5.36
CA LYS A 491 28.97 39.01 -5.73
C LYS A 491 28.61 39.91 -4.56
N TRP A 492 27.95 39.34 -3.55
CA TRP A 492 27.57 40.06 -2.34
C TRP A 492 27.43 39.12 -1.15
N GLY A 493 27.86 39.58 0.03
CA GLY A 493 27.87 38.75 1.24
C GLY A 493 29.21 38.04 1.47
N PRO A 494 29.31 37.17 2.51
CA PRO A 494 28.27 36.83 3.47
C PRO A 494 27.85 38.02 4.35
N ARG A 495 26.54 38.26 4.51
CA ARG A 495 25.98 39.29 5.40
C ARG A 495 24.78 38.75 6.17
N LYS A 496 24.43 39.41 7.28
CA LYS A 496 23.20 39.07 8.00
C LYS A 496 21.97 39.38 7.16
N ILE A 497 20.94 38.55 7.24
CA ILE A 497 19.68 38.75 6.51
C ILE A 497 19.08 40.12 6.84
N ALA A 498 19.00 40.51 8.11
CA ALA A 498 18.48 41.80 8.53
C ALA A 498 19.25 43.03 7.98
N GLU A 499 20.52 42.87 7.62
CA GLU A 499 21.32 43.94 7.01
C GLU A 499 21.20 43.96 5.48
N ALA A 500 21.10 42.78 4.87
CA ALA A 500 20.96 42.63 3.42
C ALA A 500 19.53 42.87 2.91
N PHE A 501 18.54 42.66 3.78
CA PHE A 501 17.12 42.87 3.55
C PHE A 501 16.55 43.71 4.71
N PRO A 502 16.85 45.01 4.81
CA PRO A 502 16.46 45.88 5.93
C PRO A 502 14.99 45.79 6.35
N PRO A 503 14.00 45.68 5.44
CA PRO A 503 12.59 45.50 5.81
C PRO A 503 12.28 44.22 6.60
N LEU A 504 13.16 43.22 6.60
CA LEU A 504 13.01 41.99 7.39
C LEU A 504 13.52 42.13 8.83
N ALA A 505 14.24 43.21 9.16
CA ALA A 505 14.74 43.44 10.51
C ALA A 505 13.58 43.54 11.52
N GLY A 506 13.67 42.80 12.63
CA GLY A 506 12.60 42.73 13.64
C GLY A 506 11.40 41.86 13.25
N THR A 507 11.46 41.16 12.11
CA THR A 507 10.48 40.14 11.72
C THR A 507 11.00 38.73 12.03
N ILE A 508 10.14 37.71 11.90
CA ILE A 508 10.56 36.31 12.08
C ILE A 508 11.63 35.84 11.08
N PHE A 509 11.79 36.56 9.97
CA PHE A 509 12.73 36.24 8.88
C PHE A 509 14.15 36.77 9.15
N GLU A 510 14.37 37.52 10.24
CA GLU A 510 15.66 38.20 10.47
C GLU A 510 16.83 37.22 10.73
N ARG A 511 16.52 35.98 11.17
CA ARG A 511 17.50 34.99 11.65
C ARG A 511 17.62 33.74 10.81
N ASP A 512 16.65 33.47 9.96
CA ASP A 512 16.65 32.35 9.01
C ASP A 512 15.47 32.48 8.03
N ILE A 513 15.63 31.82 6.89
CA ILE A 513 14.59 31.61 5.87
C ILE A 513 14.53 30.10 5.64
N GLN A 514 13.34 29.51 5.64
CA GLN A 514 13.16 28.05 5.44
C GLN A 514 12.89 27.67 4.00
N ALA A 515 12.27 28.55 3.22
CA ALA A 515 12.11 28.34 1.78
C ALA A 515 12.03 29.69 1.08
N ALA A 516 12.49 29.74 -0.17
CA ALA A 516 12.42 30.94 -0.99
C ALA A 516 12.19 30.57 -2.44
N CYS A 517 11.42 31.35 -3.18
CA CYS A 517 11.32 31.21 -4.62
C CYS A 517 11.00 32.54 -5.30
N PRO A 518 11.36 32.73 -6.58
CA PRO A 518 10.87 33.85 -7.35
C PRO A 518 9.35 33.80 -7.47
N VAL A 519 8.69 34.96 -7.48
CA VAL A 519 7.27 35.02 -7.81
C VAL A 519 7.14 34.81 -9.34
N PRO A 520 6.52 33.71 -9.81
CA PRO A 520 6.32 33.46 -11.23
C PRO A 520 5.67 34.65 -11.94
N GLY A 521 6.16 34.99 -13.13
CA GLY A 521 5.66 36.12 -13.90
C GLY A 521 6.06 37.51 -13.39
N HIS A 522 6.78 37.62 -12.27
CA HIS A 522 7.23 38.89 -11.70
C HIS A 522 8.76 38.95 -11.59
N GLY A 523 9.40 39.66 -12.52
CA GLY A 523 10.86 39.73 -12.64
C GLY A 523 11.62 40.46 -11.53
N THR A 524 10.96 40.87 -10.44
CA THR A 524 11.57 41.59 -9.31
C THR A 524 11.21 41.02 -7.95
N ASP A 525 10.29 40.06 -7.88
CA ASP A 525 9.64 39.68 -6.61
C ASP A 525 10.02 38.27 -6.18
N LEU A 526 10.09 38.07 -4.87
CA LEU A 526 10.41 36.82 -4.19
C LEU A 526 9.31 36.49 -3.18
N TYR A 527 8.99 35.22 -3.02
CA TYR A 527 8.37 34.71 -1.81
C TYR A 527 9.46 34.20 -0.86
N LEU A 528 9.38 34.62 0.41
CA LEU A 528 10.21 34.09 1.50
C LEU A 528 9.29 33.48 2.55
N PHE A 529 9.59 32.26 3.00
CA PHE A 529 8.76 31.48 3.92
C PHE A 529 9.51 31.16 5.21
N LYS A 530 8.80 31.27 6.34
CA LYS A 530 9.31 30.94 7.67
C LYS A 530 8.16 30.62 8.62
N GLY A 531 8.24 29.47 9.29
CA GLY A 531 7.17 28.98 10.16
C GLY A 531 5.87 28.85 9.37
N ASP A 532 4.79 29.37 9.92
CA ASP A 532 3.49 29.46 9.26
C ASP A 532 3.31 30.76 8.45
N GLN A 533 4.36 31.57 8.24
CA GLN A 533 4.25 32.86 7.57
C GLN A 533 5.08 32.96 6.28
N TYR A 534 4.69 33.91 5.44
CA TYR A 534 5.44 34.31 4.25
C TYR A 534 5.43 35.83 4.04
N VAL A 535 6.41 36.31 3.28
CA VAL A 535 6.41 37.67 2.69
C VAL A 535 6.57 37.58 1.18
N ARG A 536 5.92 38.49 0.45
CA ARG A 536 6.27 38.83 -0.93
C ARG A 536 7.18 40.05 -0.88
N TYR A 537 8.44 39.88 -1.23
CA TYR A 537 9.48 40.90 -1.16
C TYR A 537 9.92 41.31 -2.56
N ASN A 538 10.10 42.61 -2.80
CA ASN A 538 10.61 43.11 -4.07
C ASN A 538 12.11 43.40 -3.94
N ALA A 539 12.93 42.66 -4.68
CA ALA A 539 14.39 42.71 -4.63
C ALA A 539 14.99 43.94 -5.32
N HIS A 540 14.21 44.65 -6.17
CA HIS A 540 14.69 45.86 -6.85
C HIS A 540 14.52 47.11 -5.97
N TYR A 541 13.39 47.24 -5.31
CA TYR A 541 13.03 48.39 -4.46
C TYR A 541 13.34 48.17 -2.98
N ASP A 542 13.85 46.99 -2.60
CA ASP A 542 14.16 46.60 -1.23
C ASP A 542 12.98 46.87 -0.27
N ARG A 543 11.83 46.25 -0.55
CA ARG A 543 10.62 46.42 0.26
C ARG A 543 9.73 45.18 0.30
N ILE A 544 9.03 44.99 1.41
CA ILE A 544 7.94 44.02 1.51
C ILE A 544 6.71 44.59 0.77
N ILE A 545 6.24 43.86 -0.23
CA ILE A 545 5.02 44.16 -0.99
C ILE A 545 3.78 43.62 -0.28
N ARG A 546 3.91 42.46 0.36
CA ARG A 546 2.84 41.81 1.12
C ARG A 546 3.44 40.96 2.25
N GLY A 547 2.81 41.00 3.43
CA GLY A 547 3.24 40.23 4.60
C GLY A 547 4.01 41.06 5.64
N PRO A 548 4.46 40.43 6.73
CA PRO A 548 4.29 39.00 7.06
C PRO A 548 2.82 38.60 7.20
N LEU A 549 2.40 37.53 6.52
CA LEU A 549 1.06 36.95 6.60
C LEU A 549 1.18 35.46 6.82
N SER A 550 0.19 34.82 7.45
CA SER A 550 0.15 33.37 7.49
C SER A 550 0.00 32.80 6.07
N ILE A 551 0.68 31.68 5.79
CA ILE A 551 0.63 30.99 4.51
C ILE A 551 -0.81 30.62 4.20
N ALA A 552 -1.55 30.04 5.16
CA ALA A 552 -2.95 29.68 5.00
C ALA A 552 -3.86 30.87 4.60
N THR A 553 -3.54 32.10 5.03
CA THR A 553 -4.32 33.29 4.64
C THR A 553 -3.90 33.84 3.28
N GLY A 554 -2.61 33.82 2.97
CA GLY A 554 -2.11 34.27 1.67
C GLY A 554 -2.40 33.30 0.53
N TRP A 555 -2.51 32.02 0.87
CA TRP A 555 -2.60 30.87 0.00
C TRP A 555 -3.72 29.97 0.53
N PRO A 556 -5.00 30.37 0.36
CA PRO A 556 -6.14 29.65 0.95
C PRO A 556 -6.24 28.18 0.55
N GLN A 557 -5.73 27.83 -0.63
CA GLN A 557 -5.62 26.47 -1.14
C GLN A 557 -4.68 25.57 -0.32
N LEU A 558 -3.78 26.16 0.46
CA LEU A 558 -2.89 25.43 1.38
C LEU A 558 -3.46 25.36 2.80
N ALA A 559 -4.57 26.02 3.09
CA ALA A 559 -5.17 26.01 4.42
C ALA A 559 -5.59 24.59 4.81
N GLY A 560 -5.16 24.14 6.00
CA GLY A 560 -5.43 22.78 6.48
C GLY A 560 -4.51 21.70 5.89
N THR A 561 -3.52 22.08 5.10
CA THR A 561 -2.51 21.16 4.54
C THR A 561 -1.18 21.24 5.31
N THR A 562 -0.32 20.24 5.15
CA THR A 562 1.04 20.25 5.68
C THR A 562 1.86 21.47 5.19
N PHE A 563 1.60 21.95 3.97
CA PHE A 563 2.27 23.11 3.37
C PHE A 563 1.84 24.47 3.95
N ALA A 564 0.87 24.51 4.87
CA ALA A 564 0.48 25.74 5.56
C ALA A 564 1.56 26.26 6.54
N SER A 565 2.59 25.46 6.82
CA SER A 565 3.69 25.87 7.70
C SER A 565 4.96 25.03 7.50
N ASN A 566 6.10 25.59 7.90
CA ASN A 566 7.39 24.92 7.98
C ASN A 566 7.73 24.21 6.66
N LEU A 567 7.73 24.94 5.56
CA LEU A 567 8.15 24.43 4.26
C LEU A 567 9.66 24.16 4.29
N ASP A 568 10.09 23.05 3.69
CA ASP A 568 11.52 22.70 3.65
C ASP A 568 12.21 23.31 2.42
N ALA A 569 11.48 23.43 1.30
CA ALA A 569 12.01 24.09 0.10
C ALA A 569 10.89 24.64 -0.79
N ALA A 570 11.24 25.52 -1.72
CA ALA A 570 10.34 26.01 -2.76
C ALA A 570 11.09 26.38 -4.04
N CYS A 571 10.48 26.23 -5.20
CA CYS A 571 11.01 26.78 -6.45
C CYS A 571 9.87 27.15 -7.42
N ALA A 572 10.15 27.95 -8.44
CA ALA A 572 9.16 28.22 -9.48
C ALA A 572 9.04 27.00 -10.39
N VAL A 573 7.82 26.69 -10.86
CA VAL A 573 7.65 25.64 -11.88
C VAL A 573 8.30 26.13 -13.17
N PRO A 574 9.28 25.40 -13.75
CA PRO A 574 9.92 25.83 -15.00
C PRO A 574 8.90 26.09 -16.10
N ASN A 575 9.05 27.20 -16.82
CA ASN A 575 8.11 27.70 -17.85
C ASN A 575 6.70 28.08 -17.36
N SER A 576 6.44 28.09 -16.06
CA SER A 576 5.18 28.59 -15.52
C SER A 576 5.32 30.05 -15.10
N SER A 577 4.32 30.88 -15.46
CA SER A 577 4.20 32.24 -14.96
C SER A 577 3.26 32.36 -13.76
N THR A 578 2.72 31.24 -13.26
CA THR A 578 1.65 31.24 -12.25
C THR A 578 1.77 30.14 -11.20
N HIS A 579 2.77 29.26 -11.27
CA HIS A 579 2.86 28.11 -10.35
C HIS A 579 4.23 28.00 -9.70
N VAL A 580 4.23 27.49 -8.48
CA VAL A 580 5.41 27.14 -7.70
C VAL A 580 5.32 25.69 -7.22
N TYR A 581 6.47 25.06 -7.04
CA TYR A 581 6.58 23.84 -6.24
C TYR A 581 6.93 24.20 -4.80
N LEU A 582 6.19 23.66 -3.84
CA LEU A 582 6.49 23.73 -2.41
C LEU A 582 6.79 22.33 -1.91
N PHE A 583 7.83 22.16 -1.09
CA PHE A 583 8.30 20.87 -0.60
C PHE A 583 8.24 20.80 0.93
N LYS A 584 7.86 19.64 1.46
CA LYS A 584 7.80 19.37 2.89
C LYS A 584 7.85 17.86 3.16
N GLY A 585 8.79 17.42 4.00
CA GLY A 585 9.07 16.00 4.22
C GLY A 585 9.37 15.31 2.89
N ASP A 586 8.67 14.22 2.62
CA ASP A 586 8.71 13.45 1.37
C ASP A 586 7.73 13.95 0.31
N ARG A 587 7.15 15.14 0.47
CA ARG A 587 6.08 15.66 -0.38
C ARG A 587 6.41 16.95 -1.10
N TYR A 588 5.66 17.18 -2.17
CA TYR A 588 5.59 18.45 -2.85
C TYR A 588 4.18 18.78 -3.33
N THR A 589 3.87 20.06 -3.51
CA THR A 589 2.65 20.50 -4.19
C THR A 589 2.99 21.45 -5.34
N ASN A 590 2.31 21.28 -6.47
CA ASN A 590 2.32 22.24 -7.58
C ASN A 590 1.16 23.23 -7.38
N THR A 591 1.47 24.41 -6.85
CA THR A 591 0.47 25.36 -6.40
C THR A 591 0.44 26.60 -7.27
N LYS A 592 -0.74 27.00 -7.70
CA LYS A 592 -1.00 28.27 -8.38
C LYS A 592 -0.91 29.44 -7.39
N VAL A 593 -0.30 30.56 -7.81
CA VAL A 593 -0.01 31.75 -6.97
C VAL A 593 -0.60 33.05 -7.50
#